data_AF-A0A093QQA6-F1
#
_entry.id   AF-A0A093QQA6-F1
#
_cell.length_a   1.000
_cell.length_b   1.000
_cell.length_c   1.000
_cell.angle_alpha   90.00
_cell.angle_beta   90.00
_cell.angle_gamma   90.00
#
_symmetry.space_group_name_H-M   'P 1'
#
loop_
_entity.id
_entity.type
_entity.pdbx_description
1 polymer ?
#
loop_
_entity_poly.entity_id
_entity_poly.type
_entity_poly.pdbx_seq_one_letter_code
_entity_poly.pdbx_strand_id
1 'polypeptide(L)' 'RTERLARDIMQDMGSHDIVALCVLKGGYKFFADLLDHIKALNQNGDKSVPIAVDFVRIKSHC' A
#
# COMPACT_ATOMS: atom_id res chain seq x y z
N ARG A 1 5.86 -12.05 4.61
CA ARG A 1 4.58 -11.99 5.37
C ARG A 1 3.70 -10.87 4.79
N THR A 2 4.27 -9.70 4.59
CA THR A 2 3.81 -8.56 3.78
C THR A 2 3.53 -8.92 2.31
N GLU A 3 4.31 -9.80 1.67
CA GLU A 3 4.03 -10.22 0.28
C GLU A 3 2.65 -10.86 0.09
N ARG A 4 2.24 -11.76 1.01
CA ARG A 4 0.90 -12.38 0.93
C ARG A 4 -0.20 -11.33 1.10
N LEU A 5 0.00 -10.39 2.03
CA LEU A 5 -0.90 -9.26 2.22
C LEU A 5 -1.00 -8.37 0.97
N ALA A 6 0.11 -8.12 0.27
CA ALA A 6 0.13 -7.37 -0.98
C ALA A 6 -0.68 -8.07 -2.08
N ARG A 7 -0.55 -9.40 -2.19
CA ARG A 7 -1.34 -10.20 -3.15
C ARG A 7 -2.83 -10.17 -2.82
N ASP A 8 -3.20 -10.35 -1.56
CA ASP A 8 -4.59 -10.30 -1.11
C ASP A 8 -5.19 -8.89 -1.39
N ILE A 9 -4.47 -7.81 -1.11
CA ILE A 9 -4.90 -6.43 -1.41
C ILE A 9 -5.08 -6.21 -2.92
N MET A 10 -4.11 -6.61 -3.74
CA MET A 10 -4.18 -6.45 -5.20
C MET A 10 -5.34 -7.26 -5.80
N GLN A 11 -5.62 -8.44 -5.26
CA GLN A 11 -6.75 -9.27 -5.68
C GLN A 11 -8.09 -8.63 -5.31
N ASP A 12 -8.19 -8.03 -4.12
CA ASP A 12 -9.42 -7.39 -3.62
C ASP A 12 -9.70 -6.06 -4.34
N MET A 13 -8.66 -5.25 -4.59
CA MET A 13 -8.76 -3.95 -5.27
C MET A 13 -8.99 -4.07 -6.79
N GLY A 14 -8.64 -5.22 -7.39
CA GLY A 14 -8.90 -5.52 -8.79
C GLY A 14 -8.23 -4.53 -9.76
N SER A 15 -9.03 -3.75 -10.50
CA SER A 15 -8.56 -2.75 -11.47
C SER A 15 -8.87 -1.30 -11.06
N HIS A 16 -9.14 -1.07 -9.77
CA HIS A 16 -9.44 0.27 -9.26
C HIS A 16 -8.16 1.00 -8.82
N ASP A 17 -8.22 2.32 -8.85
CA ASP A 17 -7.15 3.19 -8.36
C ASP A 17 -6.98 3.00 -6.85
N ILE A 18 -5.73 2.81 -6.41
CA ILE A 18 -5.42 2.52 -5.00
C ILE A 18 -4.79 3.75 -4.36
N VAL A 19 -5.28 4.15 -3.18
CA VAL A 19 -4.65 5.19 -2.35
C VAL A 19 -4.14 4.55 -1.06
N ALA A 20 -2.83 4.55 -0.87
CA ALA A 20 -2.17 4.00 0.31
C ALA A 20 -1.84 5.12 1.31
N LEU A 21 -2.44 5.08 2.50
CA LEU A 21 -2.23 6.06 3.56
C LEU A 21 -1.33 5.50 4.67
N CYS A 22 -0.16 6.11 4.89
CA CYS A 22 0.76 5.72 5.97
C CYS A 22 0.55 6.58 7.22
N VAL A 23 0.30 5.93 8.36
CA VAL A 23 0.24 6.59 9.67
C VAL A 23 1.64 6.68 10.28
N LEU A 24 2.11 7.91 10.50
CA LEU A 24 3.42 8.20 11.12
C LEU A 24 3.35 8.15 12.66
N LYS A 25 4.43 7.84 13.38
CA LYS A 25 5.83 7.64 12.93
C LYS A 25 6.27 6.18 12.80
N GLY A 26 5.56 5.23 13.43
CA GLY A 26 6.00 3.83 13.54
C GLY A 26 5.70 2.94 12.34
N GLY A 27 4.71 3.32 11.51
CA GLY A 27 4.24 2.49 10.40
C GLY A 27 5.13 2.51 9.15
N TYR A 28 6.12 3.41 9.07
CA TYR A 28 6.88 3.67 7.84
C TYR A 28 7.55 2.42 7.27
N LYS A 29 8.22 1.61 8.12
CA LYS A 29 9.00 0.45 7.64
C LYS A 29 8.09 -0.65 7.09
N PHE A 30 6.98 -0.91 7.78
CA PHE A 30 5.97 -1.86 7.31
C PHE A 30 5.29 -1.38 6.03
N PHE A 31 4.93 -0.09 5.98
CA PHE A 31 4.27 0.51 4.83
C PHE A 31 5.17 0.49 3.59
N ALA A 32 6.46 0.81 3.74
CA ALA A 32 7.43 0.75 2.65
C ALA A 32 7.59 -0.67 2.09
N ASP A 33 7.73 -1.67 2.97
CA ASP A 33 7.86 -3.08 2.59
C ASP A 33 6.60 -3.61 1.88
N LEU A 34 5.41 -3.21 2.36
CA LEU A 34 4.15 -3.54 1.71
C LEU A 34 4.03 -2.88 0.31
N LEU A 35 4.37 -1.60 0.19
CA LEU A 35 4.29 -0.87 -1.07
C LEU A 35 5.26 -1.39 -2.11
N ASP A 36 6.45 -1.85 -1.70
CA ASP A 36 7.42 -2.47 -2.59
C ASP A 36 6.83 -3.74 -3.23
N HIS A 37 6.24 -4.62 -2.41
CA HIS A 37 5.56 -5.81 -2.90
C HIS A 37 4.36 -5.50 -3.79
N ILE A 38 3.53 -4.51 -3.44
CA ILE A 38 2.38 -4.10 -4.27
C ILE A 38 2.87 -3.55 -5.62
N LYS A 39 3.90 -2.68 -5.62
CA LYS A 39 4.49 -2.15 -6.85
C LYS A 39 5.09 -3.25 -7.72
N ALA A 40 5.77 -4.22 -7.14
CA ALA A 40 6.32 -5.36 -7.86
C ALA A 40 5.20 -6.18 -8.51
N LEU A 41 4.11 -6.45 -7.81
CA LEU A 41 2.95 -7.17 -8.37
C LEU A 41 2.27 -6.37 -9.49
N ASN A 42 2.12 -5.05 -9.31
CA ASN A 42 1.51 -4.16 -10.28
C ASN A 42 2.32 -4.03 -11.58
N GLN A 43 3.66 -4.07 -11.48
CA GLN A 43 4.56 -4.02 -12.64
C GLN A 43 4.61 -5.34 -13.42
N ASN A 44 4.39 -6.47 -12.76
CA ASN A 44 4.44 -7.80 -13.37
C ASN A 44 3.06 -8.31 -13.84
N GLY A 45 1.97 -7.59 -13.53
CA GLY A 45 0.62 -7.95 -13.95
C GLY A 45 0.26 -7.39 -15.32
N ASP A 46 -0.68 -8.04 -16.02
CA ASP A 46 -1.21 -7.58 -17.32
C ASP A 46 -1.91 -6.21 -17.25
N LYS A 47 -2.37 -5.80 -16.06
CA LYS A 47 -3.06 -4.53 -15.82
C LYS A 47 -2.32 -3.74 -14.75
N SER A 48 -1.80 -2.58 -15.13
CA SER A 48 -1.22 -1.62 -14.20
C SER A 48 -2.30 -0.71 -13.65
N VAL A 49 -2.46 -0.69 -12.33
CA VAL A 49 -3.33 0.25 -11.61
C VAL A 49 -2.49 1.41 -11.04
N PRO A 50 -2.98 2.65 -11.06
CA PRO A 50 -2.29 3.76 -10.42
C PRO A 50 -2.38 3.62 -8.90
N ILE A 51 -1.24 3.83 -8.23
CA ILE A 51 -1.13 3.77 -6.78
C ILE A 51 -0.66 5.14 -6.27
N ALA A 52 -1.53 5.84 -5.56
CA ALA A 52 -1.20 7.07 -4.85
C ALA A 52 -0.77 6.76 -3.41
N VAL A 53 0.11 7.60 -2.85
CA VAL A 53 0.63 7.43 -1.49
C VAL A 53 0.47 8.74 -0.73
N ASP A 54 -0.08 8.66 0.49
CA ASP A 54 -0.25 9.80 1.38
C ASP A 54 0.23 9.47 2.81
N PHE A 55 0.53 10.50 3.60
CA PHE A 55 1.09 10.36 4.94
C PHE A 55 0.31 11.20 5.94
N VAL A 56 -0.28 10.54 6.93
CA VAL A 56 -1.01 11.20 8.01
C VAL A 56 -0.25 11.10 9.33
N ARG A 57 -0.21 12.22 10.07
CA ARG A 57 0.24 12.23 11.46
C ARG A 57 -0.95 12.44 12.37
N ILE A 58 -1.37 11.38 13.05
CA ILE A 58 -2.45 11.46 14.03
C ILE A 58 -1.89 12.10 15.31
N LYS A 59 -2.58 13.13 15.80
CA LYS A 59 -2.41 13.64 17.16
C LYS A 59 -3.68 13.31 17.93
N SER A 60 -3.57 12.59 19.03
CA SER A 60 -4.64 12.58 20.03
C SER A 60 -4.64 13.97 20.69
N HIS A 61 -5.73 14.72 20.56
CA HIS A 61 -5.97 15.86 21.44
C HIS A 61 -6.57 15.32 22.74
N CYS A 62 -5.96 15.70 23.86
CA CYS A 62 -6.53 15.59 25.19
C CYS A 62 -6.92 17.00 25.64
#